data_AF-A0A0E4BVU7-F1
#
_entry.id   AF-A0A0E4BVU7-F1
#
_cell.length_a   1.000
_cell.length_b   1.000
_cell.length_c   1.000
_cell.angle_alpha   90.00
_cell.angle_beta   90.00
_cell.angle_gamma   90.00
#
_symmetry.space_group_name_H-M   'P 1'
#
loop_
_entity.id
_entity.type
_entity.pdbx_description
1 polymer ?
#
loop_
_entity_poly.entity_id
_entity_poly.type
_entity_poly.pdbx_seq_one_letter_code
_entity_poly.pdbx_strand_id
1 'polypeptide(L)'
;MSPYNFHSDGSGVVMSTMRRPLIDKRVNQIHLVDPSDYGSGLYWISADSAITDLLTRKGIDFEVITDHDVHAEGVDLLSKYSVVLTGQHPEYHTHETLDALGAYIGNGGRFMYLGGNGFYWKVVPHATGTWAFELRRAEGGIRLWETLPGESYHAFDGSYGGLWRRLGRPPQALVGVGFSTQGEYMGFPYTFLDGILDPRVAFMREGIEDLARPGAKLGERGFMGGGAAGHELDRADTRLGTPHHAIIIGRAVLADPTYQPVNEERYDHTWPASREEIIRSDLTFFETPNGGAVFSVGSMNFIGALPVDGYNNVLPCW
;
A
#
# COMPACT_ATOMS: atom_id res chain seq x y z
N MET A 1 0.09 -20.69 12.47
CA MET A 1 1.28 -20.10 11.81
C MET A 1 0.84 -18.93 10.95
N SER A 2 1.76 -18.06 10.53
CA SER A 2 1.47 -17.02 9.54
C SER A 2 1.47 -17.62 8.11
N PRO A 3 0.74 -17.05 7.14
CA PRO A 3 0.89 -17.38 5.72
C PRO A 3 2.28 -17.11 5.13
N TYR A 4 3.19 -16.54 5.92
CA TYR A 4 4.61 -16.40 5.61
C TYR A 4 5.48 -17.58 6.12
N ASN A 5 4.89 -18.62 6.71
CA ASN A 5 5.63 -19.76 7.26
C ASN A 5 5.40 -21.06 6.47
N PHE A 6 6.21 -22.06 6.83
CA PHE A 6 6.07 -23.45 6.40
C PHE A 6 5.42 -24.29 7.50
N HIS A 7 4.67 -25.30 7.10
CA HIS A 7 4.30 -26.43 7.94
C HIS A 7 5.51 -27.35 8.16
N SER A 8 5.40 -28.28 9.12
CA SER A 8 6.47 -29.24 9.43
C SER A 8 6.75 -30.23 8.29
N ASP A 9 5.82 -30.39 7.35
CA ASP A 9 5.98 -31.20 6.14
C ASP A 9 6.63 -30.43 4.97
N GLY A 10 6.96 -29.14 5.17
CA GLY A 10 7.56 -28.28 4.16
C GLY A 10 6.55 -27.58 3.23
N SER A 11 5.25 -27.80 3.40
CA SER A 11 4.23 -27.05 2.64
C SER A 11 4.06 -25.62 3.16
N GLY A 12 3.71 -24.70 2.25
CA GLY A 12 3.38 -23.33 2.63
C GLY A 12 2.07 -23.24 3.42
N VAL A 13 2.00 -22.34 4.39
CA VAL A 13 0.78 -22.12 5.17
C VAL A 13 -0.23 -21.35 4.32
N VAL A 14 -1.21 -22.06 3.74
CA VAL A 14 -2.22 -21.47 2.85
C VAL A 14 -3.44 -20.89 3.58
N MET A 15 -3.64 -21.22 4.86
CA MET A 15 -4.81 -20.76 5.64
C MET A 15 -4.38 -20.12 6.95
N SER A 16 -5.07 -19.04 7.33
CA SER A 16 -4.88 -18.37 8.63
C SER A 16 -6.23 -18.01 9.23
N THR A 17 -6.27 -17.88 10.56
CA THR A 17 -7.47 -17.51 11.32
C THR A 17 -7.13 -16.45 12.36
N MET A 18 -8.08 -15.54 12.62
CA MET A 18 -8.03 -14.58 13.74
C MET A 18 -8.54 -15.18 15.05
N ARG A 19 -9.12 -16.40 15.06
CA ARG A 19 -9.56 -17.10 16.28
C ARG A 19 -8.41 -17.79 17.00
N ARG A 20 -7.33 -17.04 17.23
CA ARG A 20 -6.15 -17.43 17.99
C ARG A 20 -5.49 -16.18 18.57
N PRO A 21 -4.65 -16.31 19.61
CA PRO A 21 -3.83 -15.20 20.05
C PRO A 21 -2.92 -14.70 18.92
N LEU A 22 -3.15 -13.48 18.45
CA LEU A 22 -2.31 -12.78 17.49
C LEU A 22 -1.33 -11.90 18.26
N ILE A 23 -0.23 -12.51 18.70
CA ILE A 23 0.78 -11.85 19.55
C ILE A 23 1.46 -10.68 18.86
N ASP A 24 1.52 -10.72 17.53
CA ASP A 24 2.07 -9.72 16.63
C ASP A 24 1.07 -8.61 16.28
N LYS A 25 -0.13 -8.57 16.88
CA LYS A 25 -1.12 -7.51 16.62
C LYS A 25 -1.38 -6.66 17.86
N ARG A 26 -0.39 -6.56 18.75
CA ARG A 26 -0.44 -5.71 19.94
C ARG A 26 0.19 -4.35 19.65
N VAL A 27 -0.42 -3.29 20.19
CA VAL A 27 0.02 -1.90 20.01
C VAL A 27 1.45 -1.60 20.48
N ASN A 28 2.00 -2.41 21.38
CA ASN A 28 3.36 -2.26 21.91
C ASN A 28 4.36 -3.27 21.31
N GLN A 29 3.99 -3.93 20.21
CA GLN A 29 4.88 -4.87 19.54
C GLN A 29 5.86 -4.13 18.63
N ILE A 30 7.15 -4.36 18.85
CA ILE A 30 8.21 -4.00 17.89
C ILE A 30 8.35 -5.18 16.93
N HIS A 31 8.23 -4.91 15.63
CA HIS A 31 8.17 -5.92 14.58
C HIS A 31 9.52 -6.14 13.90
N LEU A 32 10.24 -5.05 13.67
CA LEU A 32 11.51 -5.06 12.98
C LEU A 32 12.55 -4.37 13.83
N VAL A 33 13.79 -4.86 13.75
CA VAL A 33 14.94 -4.13 14.27
C VAL A 33 15.18 -2.98 13.31
N ASP A 34 14.78 -1.78 13.72
CA ASP A 34 14.95 -0.58 12.91
C ASP A 34 16.41 -0.13 12.99
N PRO A 35 17.12 -0.04 11.85
CA PRO A 35 18.52 0.37 11.83
C PRO A 35 18.71 1.88 12.03
N SER A 36 17.64 2.68 12.02
CA SER A 36 17.73 4.13 12.21
C SER A 36 17.81 4.52 13.69
N ASP A 37 18.59 5.56 14.01
CA ASP A 37 18.89 6.01 15.38
C ASP A 37 17.65 6.31 16.25
N TYR A 38 16.55 6.70 15.61
CA TYR A 38 15.27 7.07 16.22
C TYR A 38 14.11 6.22 15.71
N GLY A 39 14.44 5.08 15.08
CA GLY A 39 13.50 4.14 14.51
C GLY A 39 12.59 3.50 15.55
N SER A 40 11.32 3.37 15.20
CA SER A 40 10.31 2.78 16.09
C SER A 40 10.20 1.26 15.93
N GLY A 41 10.58 0.73 14.76
CA GLY A 41 10.36 -0.68 14.41
C GLY A 41 8.87 -1.09 14.38
N LEU A 42 7.96 -0.11 14.36
CA LEU A 42 6.51 -0.34 14.27
C LEU A 42 6.11 -0.82 12.87
N TYR A 43 5.03 -1.59 12.81
CA TYR A 43 4.52 -2.20 11.59
C TYR A 43 3.02 -2.51 11.74
N TRP A 44 2.27 -2.59 10.64
CA TRP A 44 0.83 -2.91 10.64
C TRP A 44 -0.01 -2.01 11.59
N ILE A 45 -0.85 -2.60 12.45
CA ILE A 45 -1.80 -1.89 13.31
C ILE A 45 -1.14 -0.83 14.22
N SER A 46 0.11 -1.08 14.65
CA SER A 46 0.83 -0.12 15.48
C SER A 46 1.32 1.07 14.65
N ALA A 47 1.72 0.86 13.40
CA ALA A 47 2.09 1.94 12.49
C ALA A 47 0.85 2.75 12.04
N ASP A 48 -0.27 2.07 11.76
CA ASP A 48 -1.55 2.69 11.35
C ASP A 48 -2.08 3.70 12.39
N SER A 49 -1.68 3.54 13.66
CA SER A 49 -2.03 4.48 14.73
C SER A 49 -1.55 5.91 14.47
N ALA A 50 -0.48 6.11 13.68
CA ALA A 50 -0.01 7.42 13.26
C ALA A 50 -1.07 8.21 12.46
N ILE A 51 -1.89 7.52 11.68
CA ILE A 51 -3.01 8.13 10.95
C ILE A 51 -4.09 8.56 11.94
N THR A 52 -4.49 7.67 12.85
CA THR A 52 -5.55 7.98 13.83
C THR A 52 -5.15 9.11 14.79
N ASP A 53 -3.87 9.18 15.18
CA ASP A 53 -3.33 10.26 16.02
C ASP A 53 -3.27 11.59 15.25
N LEU A 54 -2.88 11.57 13.97
CA LEU A 54 -2.96 12.75 13.11
C LEU A 54 -4.39 13.30 13.01
N LEU A 55 -5.35 12.46 12.64
CA LEU A 55 -6.75 12.86 12.48
C LEU A 55 -7.32 13.41 13.80
N THR A 56 -7.03 12.73 14.92
CA THR A 56 -7.42 13.18 16.27
C THR A 56 -6.84 14.56 16.59
N ARG A 57 -5.54 14.78 16.35
CA ARG A 57 -4.86 16.07 16.62
C ARG A 57 -5.37 17.21 15.74
N LYS A 58 -5.81 16.90 14.52
CA LYS A 58 -6.42 17.85 13.60
C LYS A 58 -7.90 18.09 13.88
N GLY A 59 -8.51 17.34 14.81
CA GLY A 59 -9.94 17.44 15.11
C GLY A 59 -10.82 17.00 13.94
N ILE A 60 -10.34 16.06 13.13
CA ILE A 60 -11.08 15.48 12.01
C ILE A 60 -11.81 14.24 12.52
N ASP A 61 -13.13 14.22 12.42
CA ASP A 61 -13.93 13.05 12.78
C ASP A 61 -13.67 11.90 11.81
N PHE A 62 -13.49 10.70 12.35
CA PHE A 62 -13.26 9.49 11.57
C PHE A 62 -13.87 8.26 12.22
N GLU A 63 -14.11 7.24 11.42
CA GLU A 63 -14.46 5.89 11.86
C GLU A 63 -13.38 4.91 11.39
N VAL A 64 -13.22 3.81 12.13
CA VAL A 64 -12.32 2.72 11.74
C VAL A 64 -13.19 1.55 11.30
N ILE A 65 -13.11 1.23 10.01
CA ILE A 65 -13.71 0.05 9.40
C ILE A 65 -12.59 -0.96 9.07
N THR A 66 -12.96 -2.23 8.96
CA THR A 66 -12.02 -3.29 8.59
C THR A 66 -12.30 -3.80 7.18
N ASP A 67 -11.32 -4.48 6.57
CA ASP A 67 -11.55 -5.19 5.30
C ASP A 67 -12.64 -6.26 5.42
N HIS A 68 -12.95 -6.77 6.62
CA HIS A 68 -14.05 -7.70 6.83
C HIS A 68 -15.41 -6.98 6.74
N ASP A 69 -15.49 -5.74 7.24
CA ASP A 69 -16.70 -4.91 7.11
C ASP A 69 -16.91 -4.53 5.65
N VAL A 70 -15.85 -4.13 4.95
CA VAL A 70 -15.91 -3.82 3.51
C VAL A 70 -16.26 -5.06 2.69
N HIS A 71 -15.76 -6.25 3.04
CA HIS A 71 -16.15 -7.50 2.40
C HIS A 71 -17.65 -7.79 2.60
N ALA A 72 -18.18 -7.54 3.80
CA ALA A 72 -19.55 -7.86 4.16
C ALA A 72 -20.58 -6.85 3.62
N GLU A 73 -20.27 -5.56 3.67
CA GLU A 73 -21.20 -4.47 3.34
C GLU A 73 -20.90 -3.81 1.98
N GLY A 74 -19.74 -4.07 1.40
CA GLY A 74 -19.38 -3.59 0.06
C GLY A 74 -19.37 -2.07 -0.07
N VAL A 75 -19.77 -1.59 -1.26
CA VAL A 75 -19.78 -0.17 -1.60
C VAL A 75 -20.79 0.63 -0.77
N ASP A 76 -21.85 -0.01 -0.27
CA ASP A 76 -22.88 0.65 0.53
C ASP A 76 -22.29 1.19 1.84
N LEU A 77 -21.33 0.48 2.45
CA LEU A 77 -20.55 0.99 3.58
C LEU A 77 -19.68 2.19 3.16
N LEU A 78 -18.87 2.03 2.12
CA LEU A 78 -17.89 3.05 1.71
C LEU A 78 -18.58 4.35 1.27
N SER A 79 -19.75 4.27 0.64
CA SER A 79 -20.52 5.42 0.16
C SER A 79 -21.01 6.37 1.25
N LYS A 80 -20.92 5.97 2.53
CA LYS A 80 -21.26 6.81 3.70
C LYS A 80 -20.16 7.83 4.02
N TYR A 81 -18.96 7.67 3.45
CA TYR A 81 -17.79 8.49 3.78
C TYR A 81 -17.40 9.40 2.62
N SER A 82 -17.01 10.63 2.96
CA SER A 82 -16.50 11.61 1.99
C SER A 82 -15.12 11.25 1.45
N VAL A 83 -14.30 10.58 2.28
CA VAL A 83 -12.95 10.12 1.96
C VAL A 83 -12.72 8.79 2.67
N VAL A 84 -12.09 7.84 2.00
CA VAL A 84 -11.64 6.57 2.58
C VAL A 84 -10.12 6.50 2.48
N LEU A 85 -9.45 6.13 3.57
CA LEU A 85 -7.99 6.07 3.68
C LEU A 85 -7.55 4.64 3.95
N THR A 86 -6.45 4.20 3.36
CA THR A 86 -5.79 2.94 3.76
C THR A 86 -4.84 3.14 4.93
N GLY A 87 -4.55 2.06 5.63
CA GLY A 87 -3.35 1.96 6.46
C GLY A 87 -2.06 1.83 5.63
N GLN A 88 -1.00 1.47 6.34
CA GLN A 88 0.37 1.30 5.87
C GLN A 88 0.53 0.25 4.75
N HIS A 89 -0.22 -0.84 4.84
CA HIS A 89 0.08 -2.06 4.09
C HIS A 89 -1.16 -2.93 3.82
N PRO A 90 -2.10 -2.44 3.00
CA PRO A 90 -3.31 -3.18 2.61
C PRO A 90 -2.98 -4.25 1.55
N GLU A 91 -2.12 -5.22 1.88
CA GLU A 91 -1.55 -6.19 0.92
C GLU A 91 -2.57 -7.23 0.41
N TYR A 92 -3.54 -7.63 1.25
CA TYR A 92 -4.44 -8.76 1.00
C TYR A 92 -5.88 -8.32 0.82
N HIS A 93 -6.48 -8.66 -0.32
CA HIS A 93 -7.87 -8.31 -0.62
C HIS A 93 -8.66 -9.47 -1.20
N THR A 94 -9.97 -9.44 -0.97
CA THR A 94 -10.97 -10.35 -1.55
C THR A 94 -11.52 -9.77 -2.86
N HIS A 95 -12.31 -10.55 -3.60
CA HIS A 95 -13.01 -10.00 -4.76
C HIS A 95 -13.94 -8.85 -4.34
N GLU A 96 -14.69 -9.06 -3.27
CA GLU A 96 -15.70 -8.15 -2.75
C GLU A 96 -15.08 -6.83 -2.28
N THR A 97 -13.94 -6.88 -1.58
CA THR A 97 -13.29 -5.65 -1.13
C THR A 97 -12.75 -4.84 -2.30
N LEU A 98 -12.13 -5.48 -3.29
CA LEU A 98 -11.68 -4.75 -4.48
C LEU A 98 -12.84 -4.22 -5.33
N ASP A 99 -13.95 -4.96 -5.44
CA ASP A 99 -15.15 -4.52 -6.18
C ASP A 99 -15.79 -3.32 -5.48
N ALA A 100 -15.89 -3.34 -4.15
CA ALA A 100 -16.37 -2.23 -3.35
C ALA A 100 -15.52 -0.96 -3.53
N LEU A 101 -14.19 -1.10 -3.46
CA LEU A 101 -13.26 0.02 -3.66
C LEU A 101 -13.35 0.59 -5.08
N GLY A 102 -13.38 -0.29 -6.09
CA GLY A 102 -13.55 0.13 -7.48
C GLY A 102 -14.87 0.86 -7.72
N ALA A 103 -15.96 0.37 -7.14
CA ALA A 103 -17.28 1.01 -7.23
C ALA A 103 -17.31 2.35 -6.49
N TYR A 104 -16.74 2.44 -5.29
CA TYR A 104 -16.64 3.68 -4.52
C TYR A 104 -15.89 4.75 -5.31
N ILE A 105 -14.69 4.43 -5.81
CA ILE A 105 -13.86 5.35 -6.62
C ILE A 105 -14.56 5.73 -7.93
N GLY A 106 -15.21 4.76 -8.60
CA GLY A 106 -15.92 4.99 -9.86
C GLY A 106 -17.21 5.83 -9.72
N ASN A 107 -17.78 5.89 -8.52
CA ASN A 107 -19.03 6.60 -8.23
C ASN A 107 -18.81 7.94 -7.50
N GLY A 108 -17.60 8.52 -7.58
CA GLY A 108 -17.31 9.84 -7.01
C GLY A 108 -16.66 9.82 -5.63
N GLY A 109 -16.33 8.64 -5.12
CA GLY A 109 -15.58 8.49 -3.88
C GLY A 109 -14.16 9.07 -3.98
N ARG A 110 -13.69 9.62 -2.86
CA ARG A 110 -12.30 10.11 -2.72
C ARG A 110 -11.51 9.11 -1.90
N PHE A 111 -10.33 8.73 -2.40
CA PHE A 111 -9.54 7.65 -1.80
C PHE A 111 -8.09 8.10 -1.57
N MET A 112 -7.55 7.81 -0.39
CA MET A 112 -6.14 8.05 -0.08
C MET A 112 -5.44 6.72 0.22
N TYR A 113 -4.55 6.31 -0.68
CA TYR A 113 -3.69 5.16 -0.49
C TYR A 113 -2.39 5.62 0.20
N LEU A 114 -2.31 5.44 1.51
CA LEU A 114 -1.21 5.92 2.36
C LEU A 114 -0.11 4.87 2.62
N GLY A 115 -0.15 3.75 1.90
CA GLY A 115 0.75 2.62 2.11
C GLY A 115 1.66 2.28 0.94
N GLY A 116 2.31 1.12 1.04
CA GLY A 116 3.06 0.44 -0.02
C GLY A 116 2.62 -1.02 -0.14
N ASN A 117 2.83 -1.62 -1.31
CA ASN A 117 2.43 -2.98 -1.67
C ASN A 117 0.96 -3.29 -1.35
N GLY A 118 0.08 -2.40 -1.81
CA GLY A 118 -1.35 -2.52 -1.62
C GLY A 118 -1.98 -3.39 -2.71
N PHE A 119 -3.09 -4.06 -2.37
CA PHE A 119 -3.93 -4.76 -3.33
C PHE A 119 -3.17 -5.84 -4.12
N TYR A 120 -2.20 -6.49 -3.48
CA TYR A 120 -1.24 -7.35 -4.15
C TYR A 120 -1.73 -8.79 -4.28
N TRP A 121 -2.12 -9.38 -3.15
CA TRP A 121 -2.58 -10.77 -3.09
C TRP A 121 -4.09 -10.87 -3.06
N LYS A 122 -4.61 -11.81 -3.85
CA LYS A 122 -5.96 -12.31 -3.68
C LYS A 122 -6.02 -13.26 -2.49
N VAL A 123 -7.01 -13.05 -1.63
CA VAL A 123 -7.40 -13.97 -0.57
C VAL A 123 -8.88 -14.31 -0.66
N VAL A 124 -9.26 -15.47 -0.12
CA VAL A 124 -10.65 -15.94 -0.08
C VAL A 124 -11.03 -16.26 1.37
N PRO A 125 -12.07 -15.65 1.94
CA PRO A 125 -12.52 -15.98 3.28
C PRO A 125 -13.24 -17.34 3.30
N HIS A 126 -13.24 -18.02 4.45
CA HIS A 126 -14.00 -19.25 4.60
C HIS A 126 -15.51 -18.97 4.61
N ALA A 127 -16.28 -19.74 3.84
CA ALA A 127 -17.70 -19.49 3.56
C ALA A 127 -18.59 -19.28 4.81
N THR A 128 -18.37 -20.06 5.87
CA THR A 128 -19.15 -19.96 7.12
C THR A 128 -18.39 -19.33 8.27
N GLY A 129 -17.18 -18.83 8.01
CA GLY A 129 -16.28 -18.36 9.05
C GLY A 129 -15.26 -17.37 8.52
N THR A 130 -15.72 -16.18 8.16
CA THR A 130 -14.90 -15.08 7.60
C THR A 130 -13.73 -14.65 8.49
N TRP A 131 -13.69 -15.10 9.75
CA TRP A 131 -12.52 -15.03 10.64
C TRP A 131 -11.32 -15.88 10.16
N ALA A 132 -11.48 -16.69 9.11
CA ALA A 132 -10.41 -17.42 8.47
C ALA A 132 -10.39 -17.11 6.97
N PHE A 133 -9.19 -17.10 6.39
CA PHE A 133 -8.99 -16.93 4.97
C PHE A 133 -7.98 -17.94 4.42
N GLU A 134 -8.02 -18.11 3.12
CA GLU A 134 -7.10 -18.86 2.30
C GLU A 134 -6.33 -17.92 1.37
N LEU A 135 -5.03 -18.19 1.20
CA LEU A 135 -4.10 -17.52 0.30
C LEU A 135 -3.37 -18.59 -0.51
N ARG A 136 -3.36 -18.43 -1.83
CA ARG A 136 -2.58 -19.26 -2.75
C ARG A 136 -1.54 -18.41 -3.47
N ARG A 137 -0.26 -18.60 -3.16
CA ARG A 137 0.87 -17.92 -3.83
C ARG A 137 1.21 -18.62 -5.14
N ALA A 138 0.41 -18.33 -6.17
CA ALA A 138 0.47 -18.93 -7.51
C ALA A 138 1.70 -18.45 -8.32
N GLU A 139 1.57 -17.92 -9.54
CA GLU A 139 2.66 -17.87 -10.52
C GLU A 139 3.72 -16.78 -10.34
N GLY A 140 3.47 -15.80 -9.47
CA GLY A 140 4.34 -14.63 -9.36
C GLY A 140 4.39 -14.08 -7.96
N GLY A 141 5.16 -13.01 -7.80
CA GLY A 141 5.27 -12.26 -6.56
C GLY A 141 6.50 -12.58 -5.74
N ILE A 142 6.68 -11.81 -4.67
CA ILE A 142 7.64 -12.10 -3.60
C ILE A 142 7.05 -13.23 -2.75
N ARG A 143 7.40 -14.45 -3.14
CA ARG A 143 6.87 -15.69 -2.61
C ARG A 143 7.92 -16.30 -1.67
N LEU A 144 7.62 -16.38 -0.37
CA LEU A 144 8.43 -17.20 0.56
C LEU A 144 8.27 -18.70 0.27
N TRP A 145 7.12 -19.09 -0.27
CA TRP A 145 6.78 -20.42 -0.75
C TRP A 145 5.83 -20.28 -1.93
N GLU A 146 5.78 -21.29 -2.79
CA GLU A 146 4.90 -21.35 -3.96
C GLU A 146 3.89 -22.50 -3.86
N THR A 147 2.76 -22.36 -4.54
CA THR A 147 1.82 -23.49 -4.72
C THR A 147 2.46 -24.56 -5.61
N LEU A 148 2.25 -25.84 -5.28
CA LEU A 148 2.68 -26.94 -6.14
C LEU A 148 1.81 -27.02 -7.41
N PRO A 149 2.25 -27.77 -8.44
CA PRO A 149 1.45 -27.99 -9.64
C PRO A 149 0.04 -28.50 -9.31
N GLY A 150 -0.98 -27.80 -9.79
CA GLY A 150 -2.39 -28.13 -9.55
C GLY A 150 -3.00 -27.54 -8.27
N GLU A 151 -2.23 -26.84 -7.45
CA GLU A 151 -2.69 -26.34 -6.14
C GLU A 151 -2.92 -24.82 -6.09
N SER A 152 -2.95 -24.16 -7.25
CA SER A 152 -3.10 -22.70 -7.36
C SER A 152 -4.55 -22.20 -7.22
N TYR A 153 -5.52 -23.10 -7.16
CA TYR A 153 -6.94 -22.76 -6.96
C TYR A 153 -7.28 -22.83 -5.46
N HIS A 154 -8.04 -21.86 -4.98
CA HIS A 154 -8.53 -21.82 -3.61
C HIS A 154 -9.51 -22.98 -3.37
N ALA A 155 -9.34 -23.68 -2.26
CA ALA A 155 -10.25 -24.73 -1.82
C ALA A 155 -11.60 -24.16 -1.34
N PHE A 156 -11.62 -22.90 -0.86
CA PHE A 156 -12.83 -22.30 -0.29
C PHE A 156 -13.89 -21.92 -1.34
N ASP A 157 -13.50 -21.52 -2.54
CA ASP A 157 -14.45 -21.09 -3.59
C ASP A 157 -14.14 -21.65 -4.99
N GLY A 158 -13.04 -22.41 -5.15
CA GLY A 158 -12.61 -22.97 -6.43
C GLY A 158 -11.99 -21.95 -7.38
N SER A 159 -11.79 -20.69 -6.96
CA SER A 159 -11.27 -19.64 -7.80
C SER A 159 -9.74 -19.66 -7.88
N TYR A 160 -9.18 -19.19 -9.00
CA TYR A 160 -7.73 -19.08 -9.15
C TYR A 160 -7.15 -18.05 -8.19
N GLY A 161 -6.00 -18.37 -7.57
CA GLY A 161 -5.29 -17.49 -6.64
C GLY A 161 -4.18 -16.66 -7.26
N GLY A 162 -3.20 -16.28 -6.45
CA GLY A 162 -2.07 -15.48 -6.89
C GLY A 162 -2.29 -13.97 -6.78
N LEU A 163 -1.60 -13.24 -7.66
CA LEU A 163 -1.60 -11.78 -7.67
C LEU A 163 -2.82 -11.23 -8.40
N TRP A 164 -3.40 -10.14 -7.88
CA TRP A 164 -4.47 -9.43 -8.58
C TRP A 164 -4.05 -8.94 -9.98
N ARG A 165 -2.77 -8.57 -10.15
CA ARG A 165 -2.17 -8.26 -11.46
C ARG A 165 -2.32 -9.41 -12.47
N ARG A 166 -2.17 -10.67 -12.04
CA ARG A 166 -2.31 -11.85 -12.92
C ARG A 166 -3.77 -12.19 -13.20
N LEU A 167 -4.68 -11.70 -12.37
CA LEU A 167 -6.13 -11.81 -12.53
C LEU A 167 -6.74 -10.63 -13.29
N GLY A 168 -5.91 -9.80 -13.97
CA GLY A 168 -6.38 -8.66 -14.76
C GLY A 168 -6.81 -7.45 -13.94
N ARG A 169 -6.45 -7.39 -12.65
CA ARG A 169 -6.78 -6.30 -11.73
C ARG A 169 -5.54 -5.71 -11.06
N PRO A 170 -4.56 -5.19 -11.81
CA PRO A 170 -3.37 -4.57 -11.23
C PRO A 170 -3.73 -3.38 -10.31
N PRO A 171 -3.00 -3.16 -9.19
CA PRO A 171 -3.25 -2.03 -8.29
C PRO A 171 -3.19 -0.67 -8.99
N GLN A 172 -2.35 -0.51 -10.02
CA GLN A 172 -2.24 0.71 -10.81
C GLN A 172 -3.58 1.16 -11.41
N ALA A 173 -4.43 0.20 -11.80
CA ALA A 173 -5.76 0.51 -12.33
C ALA A 173 -6.76 0.99 -11.27
N LEU A 174 -6.51 0.68 -9.99
CA LEU A 174 -7.35 1.08 -8.87
C LEU A 174 -6.85 2.39 -8.23
N VAL A 175 -5.56 2.42 -7.87
CA VAL A 175 -4.95 3.49 -7.07
C VAL A 175 -3.80 4.21 -7.78
N GLY A 176 -3.61 4.02 -9.08
CA GLY A 176 -2.62 4.76 -9.88
C GLY A 176 -1.18 4.29 -9.71
N VAL A 177 -0.85 3.58 -8.64
CA VAL A 177 0.46 2.97 -8.39
C VAL A 177 0.29 1.50 -8.02
N GLY A 178 1.36 0.72 -8.13
CA GLY A 178 1.37 -0.65 -7.62
C GLY A 178 2.78 -1.17 -7.41
N PHE A 179 2.86 -2.24 -6.61
CA PHE A 179 4.11 -2.78 -6.10
C PHE A 179 5.13 -3.08 -7.19
N SER A 180 6.36 -2.65 -6.93
CA SER A 180 7.46 -2.74 -7.90
C SER A 180 8.76 -3.21 -7.31
N THR A 181 9.01 -2.92 -6.04
CA THR A 181 10.34 -3.02 -5.44
C THR A 181 10.24 -3.22 -3.94
N GLN A 182 11.07 -4.11 -3.40
CA GLN A 182 11.28 -4.28 -1.97
C GLN A 182 12.77 -4.22 -1.64
N GLY A 183 13.10 -3.76 -0.43
CA GLY A 183 14.45 -3.80 0.13
C GLY A 183 14.44 -3.95 1.65
N GLU A 184 15.61 -3.77 2.26
CA GLU A 184 15.71 -3.73 3.71
C GLU A 184 14.88 -2.59 4.32
N TYR A 185 14.61 -2.69 5.62
CA TYR A 185 13.77 -1.75 6.35
C TYR A 185 14.50 -0.40 6.59
N MET A 186 14.69 0.34 5.50
CA MET A 186 15.32 1.65 5.42
C MET A 186 14.40 2.64 4.72
N GLY A 187 14.43 3.90 5.13
CA GLY A 187 13.60 4.98 4.60
C GLY A 187 14.44 6.08 3.95
N PHE A 188 13.89 6.66 2.89
CA PHE A 188 14.50 7.69 2.06
C PHE A 188 13.51 8.84 1.81
N PRO A 189 13.96 10.04 1.44
CA PRO A 189 13.05 11.13 1.09
C PRO A 189 12.47 10.98 -0.32
N TYR A 190 11.27 11.53 -0.51
CA TYR A 190 10.78 11.91 -1.84
C TYR A 190 11.46 13.20 -2.30
N THR A 191 11.46 13.40 -3.62
CA THR A 191 11.73 14.69 -4.25
C THR A 191 10.48 15.12 -5.00
N PHE A 192 10.02 16.35 -4.77
CA PHE A 192 8.95 16.94 -5.56
C PHE A 192 9.37 17.07 -7.03
N LEU A 193 8.44 16.76 -7.92
CA LEU A 193 8.56 16.91 -9.37
C LEU A 193 7.72 18.10 -9.84
N ASP A 194 7.85 18.46 -11.12
CA ASP A 194 7.07 19.56 -11.73
C ASP A 194 5.56 19.36 -11.61
N GLY A 195 5.09 18.12 -11.47
CA GLY A 195 3.67 17.81 -11.25
C GLY A 195 3.07 18.50 -10.02
N ILE A 196 3.86 18.83 -9.00
CA ILE A 196 3.36 19.60 -7.84
C ILE A 196 2.87 21.01 -8.23
N LEU A 197 3.32 21.55 -9.38
CA LEU A 197 2.90 22.86 -9.89
C LEU A 197 1.62 22.80 -10.75
N ASP A 198 1.07 21.61 -11.03
CA ASP A 198 -0.16 21.46 -11.81
C ASP A 198 -1.34 22.13 -11.05
N PRO A 199 -2.12 23.01 -11.70
CA PRO A 199 -3.24 23.70 -11.05
C PRO A 199 -4.26 22.76 -10.37
N ARG A 200 -4.39 21.51 -10.84
CA ARG A 200 -5.30 20.51 -10.27
C ARG A 200 -4.91 20.07 -8.86
N VAL A 201 -3.62 20.20 -8.50
CA VAL A 201 -3.10 19.90 -7.15
C VAL A 201 -2.65 21.15 -6.40
N ALA A 202 -3.06 22.35 -6.85
CA ALA A 202 -2.67 23.61 -6.21
C ALA A 202 -3.07 23.66 -4.71
N PHE A 203 -4.16 23.00 -4.33
CA PHE A 203 -4.61 22.90 -2.94
C PHE A 203 -3.58 22.20 -2.02
N MET A 204 -2.77 21.28 -2.55
CA MET A 204 -1.70 20.61 -1.80
C MET A 204 -0.55 21.56 -1.45
N ARG A 205 -0.49 22.74 -2.06
CA ARG A 205 0.59 23.71 -1.83
C ARG A 205 0.15 24.89 -0.98
N GLU A 206 -1.14 25.02 -0.67
CA GLU A 206 -1.69 26.17 0.04
C GLU A 206 -1.00 26.35 1.40
N GLY A 207 -0.29 27.47 1.57
CA GLY A 207 0.44 27.80 2.80
C GLY A 207 1.81 27.12 2.96
N ILE A 208 2.24 26.32 1.99
CA ILE A 208 3.54 25.64 1.97
C ILE A 208 4.24 25.74 0.61
N GLU A 209 3.97 26.78 -0.17
CA GLU A 209 4.41 26.92 -1.57
C GLU A 209 5.92 26.90 -1.72
N ASP A 210 6.63 27.42 -0.72
CA ASP A 210 8.10 27.42 -0.64
C ASP A 210 8.66 26.03 -0.27
N LEU A 211 7.90 25.20 0.43
CA LEU A 211 8.35 23.87 0.86
C LEU A 211 7.99 22.80 -0.18
N ALA A 212 6.82 22.93 -0.82
CA ALA A 212 6.33 22.03 -1.87
C ALA A 212 6.61 22.62 -3.26
N ARG A 213 7.87 22.56 -3.69
CA ARG A 213 8.35 23.01 -5.02
C ARG A 213 9.28 21.99 -5.67
N PRO A 214 9.40 21.94 -7.00
CA PRO A 214 10.26 20.97 -7.68
C PRO A 214 11.68 20.95 -7.13
N GLY A 215 12.21 19.75 -6.92
CA GLY A 215 13.54 19.53 -6.33
C GLY A 215 13.59 19.56 -4.80
N ALA A 216 12.59 20.14 -4.11
CA ALA A 216 12.51 20.10 -2.66
C ALA A 216 12.24 18.67 -2.16
N LYS A 217 12.70 18.39 -0.94
CA LYS A 217 12.58 17.07 -0.31
C LYS A 217 11.33 16.98 0.55
N LEU A 218 10.79 15.78 0.65
CA LEU A 218 9.64 15.45 1.48
C LEU A 218 9.92 14.16 2.24
N GLY A 219 9.76 14.19 3.57
CA GLY A 219 9.92 13.00 4.41
C GLY A 219 11.37 12.52 4.57
N GLU A 220 12.31 13.44 4.77
CA GLU A 220 13.73 13.15 5.03
C GLU A 220 13.97 12.44 6.37
N ARG A 221 12.98 12.47 7.26
CA ARG A 221 12.97 11.77 8.54
C ARG A 221 11.67 10.99 8.68
N GLY A 222 11.72 9.88 9.39
CA GLY A 222 10.56 9.09 9.73
C GLY A 222 10.89 8.04 10.78
N PHE A 223 9.89 7.66 11.58
CA PHE A 223 10.03 6.63 12.61
C PHE A 223 10.06 5.20 12.04
N MET A 224 10.00 5.04 10.73
CA MET A 224 10.05 3.75 10.04
C MET A 224 11.23 3.78 9.08
N GLY A 225 12.33 3.12 9.46
CA GLY A 225 13.55 3.04 8.65
C GLY A 225 14.29 4.38 8.44
N GLY A 226 13.83 5.48 9.06
CA GLY A 226 14.49 6.78 8.99
C GLY A 226 13.96 7.77 7.92
N GLY A 227 12.94 7.43 7.11
CA GLY A 227 12.42 8.31 6.05
C GLY A 227 11.09 7.83 5.46
N ALA A 228 10.43 8.65 4.63
CA ALA A 228 9.06 8.40 4.17
C ALA A 228 8.91 7.40 3.01
N ALA A 229 9.96 7.16 2.21
CA ALA A 229 9.95 6.21 1.09
C ALA A 229 10.80 4.99 1.45
N GLY A 230 10.20 3.83 1.68
CA GLY A 230 10.98 2.66 2.04
C GLY A 230 10.19 1.39 2.29
N HIS A 231 10.98 0.35 2.56
CA HIS A 231 10.61 -1.05 2.71
C HIS A 231 10.01 -1.67 1.45
N GLU A 232 8.83 -1.21 1.03
CA GLU A 232 8.12 -1.67 -0.16
C GLU A 232 7.55 -0.46 -0.91
N LEU A 233 7.81 -0.43 -2.22
CA LEU A 233 7.58 0.75 -3.06
C LEU A 233 6.70 0.44 -4.27
N ASP A 234 5.77 1.35 -4.52
CA ASP A 234 4.82 1.28 -5.61
C ASP A 234 5.08 2.38 -6.62
N ARG A 235 4.96 2.05 -7.91
CA ARG A 235 5.19 3.01 -9.00
C ARG A 235 4.00 3.13 -9.93
N ALA A 236 3.90 4.28 -10.58
CA ALA A 236 3.00 4.51 -11.70
C ALA A 236 3.47 3.72 -12.94
N ASP A 237 2.54 3.07 -13.63
CA ASP A 237 2.76 2.37 -14.89
C ASP A 237 1.47 2.33 -15.73
N THR A 238 1.42 3.12 -16.81
CA THR A 238 0.24 3.22 -17.68
C THR A 238 -0.07 1.90 -18.40
N ARG A 239 0.91 1.01 -18.57
CA ARG A 239 0.70 -0.33 -19.16
C ARG A 239 -0.07 -1.25 -18.21
N LEU A 240 -0.06 -0.94 -16.92
CA LEU A 240 -0.80 -1.63 -15.87
C LEU A 240 -2.06 -0.86 -15.44
N GLY A 241 -2.41 0.21 -16.14
CA GLY A 241 -3.68 0.91 -15.92
C GLY A 241 -3.61 2.18 -15.08
N THR A 242 -2.42 2.69 -14.73
CA THR A 242 -2.33 4.06 -14.22
C THR A 242 -2.99 5.01 -15.23
N PRO A 243 -3.95 5.86 -14.82
CA PRO A 243 -4.62 6.77 -15.75
C PRO A 243 -3.64 7.72 -16.43
N HIS A 244 -3.81 7.96 -17.74
CA HIS A 244 -2.90 8.83 -18.51
C HIS A 244 -2.89 10.29 -18.05
N HIS A 245 -3.96 10.75 -17.37
CA HIS A 245 -4.05 12.10 -16.81
C HIS A 245 -3.53 12.19 -15.36
N ALA A 246 -3.03 11.09 -14.79
CA ALA A 246 -2.46 11.08 -13.46
C ALA A 246 -1.22 11.96 -13.37
N ILE A 247 -1.16 12.74 -12.31
CA ILE A 247 -0.04 13.62 -11.99
C ILE A 247 0.90 12.86 -11.07
N ILE A 248 2.18 12.81 -11.41
CA ILE A 248 3.23 12.38 -10.49
C ILE A 248 3.80 13.65 -9.83
N ILE A 249 3.42 13.88 -8.57
CA ILE A 249 3.80 15.10 -7.84
C ILE A 249 5.17 14.99 -7.18
N GLY A 250 5.62 13.77 -6.91
CA GLY A 250 6.90 13.51 -6.25
C GLY A 250 7.36 12.07 -6.47
N ARG A 251 8.65 11.83 -6.29
CA ARG A 251 9.28 10.54 -6.54
C ARG A 251 10.45 10.30 -5.59
N ALA A 252 10.56 9.07 -5.11
CA ALA A 252 11.75 8.58 -4.42
C ALA A 252 12.41 7.52 -5.31
N VAL A 253 13.61 7.80 -5.82
CA VAL A 253 14.42 6.81 -6.56
C VAL A 253 15.49 6.27 -5.62
N LEU A 254 15.56 4.95 -5.47
CA LEU A 254 16.47 4.33 -4.50
C LEU A 254 17.65 3.69 -5.23
N ALA A 255 18.85 4.07 -4.81
CA ALA A 255 20.11 3.49 -5.31
C ALA A 255 20.66 2.38 -4.40
N ASP A 256 20.03 2.17 -3.24
CA ASP A 256 20.49 1.20 -2.26
C ASP A 256 20.45 -0.23 -2.85
N PRO A 257 21.54 -1.02 -2.73
CA PRO A 257 21.65 -2.31 -3.39
C PRO A 257 20.73 -3.39 -2.80
N THR A 258 20.21 -3.20 -1.58
CA THR A 258 19.25 -4.14 -0.97
C THR A 258 17.91 -4.12 -1.70
N TYR A 259 17.57 -3.00 -2.34
CA TYR A 259 16.33 -2.86 -3.08
C TYR A 259 16.42 -3.56 -4.43
N GLN A 260 15.46 -4.45 -4.69
CA GLN A 260 15.38 -5.22 -5.92
C GLN A 260 13.95 -5.19 -6.49
N PRO A 261 13.81 -5.20 -7.82
CA PRO A 261 12.50 -5.27 -8.42
C PRO A 261 11.81 -6.62 -8.16
N VAL A 262 10.48 -6.59 -8.08
CA VAL A 262 9.65 -7.78 -7.86
C VAL A 262 9.60 -8.68 -9.09
N ASN A 263 9.44 -9.99 -8.88
CA ASN A 263 9.57 -11.00 -9.93
C ASN A 263 8.65 -10.77 -11.15
N GLU A 264 7.44 -10.27 -10.93
CA GLU A 264 6.44 -10.00 -11.96
C GLU A 264 6.75 -8.79 -12.85
N GLU A 265 7.80 -8.02 -12.54
CA GLU A 265 8.35 -7.02 -13.46
C GLU A 265 9.25 -7.63 -14.54
N ARG A 266 9.70 -8.89 -14.43
CA ARG A 266 10.55 -9.52 -15.45
C ARG A 266 9.73 -9.92 -16.66
N TYR A 267 10.21 -9.57 -17.85
CA TYR A 267 9.68 -10.08 -19.13
C TYR A 267 10.57 -11.16 -19.74
N ASP A 268 11.88 -11.09 -19.48
CA ASP A 268 12.91 -12.03 -19.94
C ASP A 268 13.92 -12.25 -18.79
N HIS A 269 15.12 -12.75 -19.08
CA HIS A 269 16.27 -12.79 -18.17
C HIS A 269 16.75 -11.40 -17.71
N THR A 270 16.17 -10.31 -18.24
CA THR A 270 16.41 -8.92 -17.83
C THR A 270 15.12 -8.20 -17.42
N TRP A 271 15.29 -7.12 -16.65
CA TRP A 271 14.21 -6.18 -16.37
C TRP A 271 13.88 -5.32 -17.59
N PRO A 272 12.63 -4.85 -17.73
CA PRO A 272 12.16 -4.17 -18.95
C PRO A 272 12.60 -2.70 -19.05
N ALA A 273 13.24 -2.16 -18.02
CA ALA A 273 13.61 -0.76 -17.89
C ALA A 273 14.85 -0.62 -17.01
N SER A 274 15.42 0.59 -16.89
CA SER A 274 16.56 0.82 -16.00
C SER A 274 16.18 0.56 -14.53
N ARG A 275 17.18 0.39 -13.65
CA ARG A 275 16.91 0.19 -12.22
C ARG A 275 16.17 1.39 -11.64
N GLU A 276 16.57 2.60 -11.98
CA GLU A 276 15.94 3.85 -11.52
C GLU A 276 14.49 3.98 -12.02
N GLU A 277 14.19 3.39 -13.18
CA GLU A 277 12.84 3.33 -13.75
C GLU A 277 11.93 2.29 -13.11
N ILE A 278 12.43 1.43 -12.22
CA ILE A 278 11.62 0.41 -11.53
C ILE A 278 11.69 0.59 -10.02
N ILE A 279 12.89 0.83 -9.50
CA ILE A 279 13.24 0.97 -8.08
C ILE A 279 12.94 2.39 -7.60
N ARG A 280 11.64 2.66 -7.49
CA ARG A 280 11.13 3.94 -7.03
C ARG A 280 9.76 3.83 -6.39
N SER A 281 9.41 4.85 -5.61
CA SER A 281 8.03 5.17 -5.27
C SER A 281 7.57 6.44 -5.99
N ASP A 282 6.32 6.44 -6.46
CA ASP A 282 5.65 7.58 -7.09
C ASP A 282 4.51 8.12 -6.19
N LEU A 283 4.57 9.41 -5.83
CA LEU A 283 3.43 10.13 -5.26
C LEU A 283 2.52 10.56 -6.41
N THR A 284 1.28 10.08 -6.42
CA THR A 284 0.36 10.34 -7.54
C THR A 284 -0.98 10.92 -7.11
N PHE A 285 -1.57 11.71 -7.99
CA PHE A 285 -2.93 12.22 -7.87
C PHE A 285 -3.66 12.12 -9.21
N PHE A 286 -4.93 11.72 -9.19
CA PHE A 286 -5.79 11.78 -10.36
C PHE A 286 -7.27 11.87 -9.97
N GLU A 287 -8.04 12.56 -10.81
CA GLU A 287 -9.50 12.62 -10.69
C GLU A 287 -10.16 11.38 -11.29
N THR A 288 -11.32 11.03 -10.74
CA THR A 288 -12.20 9.94 -11.23
C THR A 288 -13.59 10.50 -11.55
N PRO A 289 -14.49 9.71 -12.19
CA PRO A 289 -15.83 10.18 -12.52
C PRO A 289 -16.59 10.71 -11.30
N ASN A 290 -17.60 11.54 -11.55
CA ASN A 290 -18.52 12.07 -10.53
C ASN A 290 -17.84 12.89 -9.41
N GLY A 291 -16.67 13.48 -9.68
CA GLY A 291 -15.96 14.33 -8.71
C GLY A 291 -15.16 13.55 -7.66
N GLY A 292 -14.92 12.26 -7.91
CA GLY A 292 -13.99 11.46 -7.13
C GLY A 292 -12.53 11.78 -7.45
N ALA A 293 -11.64 11.30 -6.60
CA ALA A 293 -10.20 11.48 -6.79
C ALA A 293 -9.43 10.42 -5.99
N VAL A 294 -8.23 10.11 -6.45
CA VAL A 294 -7.31 9.23 -5.75
C VAL A 294 -5.99 9.94 -5.52
N PHE A 295 -5.50 9.87 -4.28
CA PHE A 295 -4.15 10.26 -3.89
C PHE A 295 -3.40 9.03 -3.38
N SER A 296 -2.18 8.80 -3.87
CA SER A 296 -1.40 7.60 -3.53
C SER A 296 0.04 7.93 -3.21
N VAL A 297 0.56 7.35 -2.13
CA VAL A 297 1.93 7.60 -1.67
C VAL A 297 2.92 6.52 -2.07
N GLY A 298 2.48 5.27 -2.24
CA GLY A 298 3.29 4.18 -2.76
C GLY A 298 4.50 3.78 -1.90
N SER A 299 4.43 3.93 -0.58
CA SER A 299 5.49 3.52 0.35
C SER A 299 4.93 3.08 1.69
N MET A 300 5.43 1.95 2.17
CA MET A 300 5.13 1.45 3.51
C MET A 300 5.65 2.35 4.64
N ASN A 301 6.66 3.17 4.39
CA ASN A 301 7.24 4.02 5.44
C ASN A 301 6.58 5.40 5.53
N PHE A 302 5.66 5.74 4.61
CA PHE A 302 5.13 7.12 4.51
C PHE A 302 4.46 7.57 5.81
N ILE A 303 3.59 6.73 6.37
CA ILE A 303 2.85 7.07 7.58
C ILE A 303 3.76 7.20 8.81
N GLY A 304 4.91 6.52 8.80
CA GLY A 304 5.92 6.64 9.86
C GLY A 304 6.60 8.00 9.91
N ALA A 305 6.50 8.79 8.84
CA ALA A 305 7.03 10.15 8.78
C ALA A 305 6.01 11.22 9.17
N LEU A 306 4.71 10.88 9.29
CA LEU A 306 3.68 11.82 9.74
C LEU A 306 3.96 12.40 11.14
N PRO A 307 4.33 11.60 12.16
CA PRO A 307 4.43 12.11 13.53
C PRO A 307 5.74 12.90 13.82
N VAL A 308 6.63 13.01 12.83
CA VAL A 308 7.88 13.78 12.95
C VAL A 308 7.57 15.23 13.31
N ASP A 309 8.38 15.80 14.21
CA ASP A 309 8.21 17.16 14.77
C ASP A 309 6.83 17.41 15.39
N GLY A 310 6.20 16.35 15.93
CA GLY A 310 4.87 16.45 16.52
C GLY A 310 3.80 16.78 15.49
N TYR A 311 3.92 16.20 14.28
CA TYR A 311 3.05 16.45 13.12
C TYR A 311 3.19 17.84 12.48
N ASN A 312 4.23 18.61 12.85
CA ASN A 312 4.54 19.91 12.25
C ASN A 312 5.60 19.79 11.15
N ASN A 313 5.34 18.96 10.15
CA ASN A 313 6.15 18.84 8.95
C ASN A 313 5.26 18.94 7.69
N VAL A 314 5.83 18.74 6.49
CA VAL A 314 5.10 18.95 5.22
C VAL A 314 4.09 17.84 4.92
N LEU A 315 4.32 16.60 5.36
CA LEU A 315 3.48 15.45 5.00
C LEU A 315 2.01 15.59 5.46
N PRO A 316 1.70 16.09 6.66
CA PRO A 316 0.33 16.24 7.16
C PRO A 316 -0.43 17.46 6.61
N CYS A 317 0.11 18.16 5.60
CA CYS A 317 -0.54 19.33 4.99
C CYS A 317 -1.57 18.97 3.92
N TRP A 318 -1.66 17.70 3.51
CA TRP A 318 -2.50 17.23 2.39
C TRP A 318 -3.65 16.33 2.84
#